data_AF-A0A1Y3AQE8-F1
#
_entry.id   AF-A0A1Y3AQE8-F1
#
_cell.length_a   1.000
_cell.length_b   1.000
_cell.length_c   1.000
_cell.angle_alpha   90.00
_cell.angle_beta   90.00
_cell.angle_gamma   90.00
#
_symmetry.space_group_name_H-M   'P 1'
#
loop_
_entity.id
_entity.type
_entity.pdbx_description
1 polymer ?
#
loop_
_entity_poly.entity_id
_entity_poly.type
_entity_poly.pdbx_seq_one_letter_code
_entity_poly.pdbx_strand_id
1 'polypeptide(L)' 'MPQNEHIELFNKRYGRRLDHEERKRKKEARRVREISSKAKKLRGI' A
#
# COMPACT_ATOMS: atom_id res chain seq x y z
N MET A 1 3.25 -0.77 24.21
CA MET A 1 3.41 -0.08 22.91
C MET A 1 4.77 -0.43 22.35
N PRO A 2 4.90 -1.05 21.17
CA PRO A 2 6.21 -1.30 20.60
C PRO A 2 6.82 0.02 20.14
N GLN A 3 7.67 0.57 21.01
CA GLN A 3 8.52 1.71 20.75
C GLN A 3 9.66 1.22 19.83
N ASN A 4 9.79 1.88 18.68
CA ASN A 4 10.83 1.73 17.65
C ASN A 4 10.76 0.51 16.72
N GLU A 5 10.82 0.81 15.42
CA GLU A 5 11.36 0.09 14.24
C GLU A 5 11.24 -1.45 14.10
N HIS A 6 10.50 -2.16 14.95
CA HIS A 6 10.40 -3.61 14.91
C HIS A 6 9.92 -4.16 13.55
N ILE A 7 9.04 -3.42 12.87
CA ILE A 7 8.57 -3.74 11.51
C ILE A 7 9.70 -3.60 10.49
N GLU A 8 10.53 -2.56 10.60
CA GLU A 8 11.66 -2.37 9.69
C GLU A 8 12.77 -3.39 9.96
N LEU A 9 13.06 -3.68 11.23
CA LEU A 9 14.00 -4.73 11.63
C LEU A 9 13.55 -6.10 11.13
N PHE A 10 12.25 -6.41 11.21
CA PHE A 10 11.69 -7.64 10.68
C PHE A 10 11.86 -7.73 9.16
N ASN A 11 11.55 -6.66 8.42
CA ASN A 11 11.75 -6.61 6.98
C ASN A 11 13.23 -6.72 6.57
N LYS A 12 14.16 -6.14 7.36
CA LYS A 12 15.61 -6.26 7.12
C LYS A 12 16.11 -7.68 7.36
N ARG A 13 15.59 -8.38 8.37
CA ARG A 13 16.01 -9.74 8.76
C ARG A 13 15.39 -10.84 7.90
N TYR A 14 14.11 -10.72 7.58
CA TYR A 14 13.32 -11.79 6.93
C TYR A 14 12.82 -11.42 5.54
N GLY A 15 13.13 -10.21 5.08
CA GLY A 15 12.67 -9.70 3.80
C GLY A 15 11.19 -9.32 3.81
N ARG A 16 10.66 -9.09 2.61
CA ARG A 16 9.24 -8.85 2.38
C ARG A 16 8.61 -10.09 1.75
N ARG A 17 7.28 -10.10 1.69
CA ARG A 17 6.52 -11.11 0.93
C ARG A 17 6.97 -11.12 -0.54
N LEU A 18 7.07 -12.31 -1.12
CA LEU A 18 7.57 -12.52 -2.49
C LEU A 18 6.79 -11.74 -3.57
N ASP A 19 5.49 -11.53 -3.36
CA ASP A 19 4.60 -10.83 -4.31
C ASP A 19 4.47 -9.32 -4.03
N HIS A 20 5.24 -8.78 -3.08
CA HIS A 20 5.06 -7.41 -2.58
C HIS A 20 5.24 -6.37 -3.69
N GLU A 21 6.28 -6.52 -4.53
CA GLU A 21 6.59 -5.57 -5.60
C GLU A 21 5.55 -5.60 -6.71
N GLU A 22 5.12 -6.80 -7.14
CA GLU A 22 4.07 -6.92 -8.13
C GLU A 22 2.75 -6.31 -7.67
N ARG A 23 2.38 -6.56 -6.41
CA ARG A 23 1.16 -6.00 -5.82
C ARG A 23 1.24 -4.49 -5.73
N LYS A 24 2.40 -3.94 -5.37
CA LYS A 24 2.63 -2.49 -5.35
C LYS A 24 2.46 -1.90 -6.74
N ARG A 25 3.12 -2.46 -7.76
CA ARG A 25 2.99 -2.03 -9.17
C ARG A 25 1.54 -2.06 -9.65
N LYS A 26 0.85 -3.19 -9.46
CA LYS A 26 -0.56 -3.34 -9.88
C LYS A 26 -1.48 -2.37 -9.14
N LYS A 27 -1.21 -2.07 -7.86
CA LYS A 27 -1.98 -1.10 -7.08
C LYS A 27 -1.75 0.33 -7.58
N GLU A 28 -0.50 0.70 -7.85
CA GLU A 28 -0.16 2.02 -8.41
C GLU A 28 -0.80 2.24 -9.78
N ALA A 29 -0.77 1.24 -10.65
CA ALA A 29 -1.44 1.30 -11.95
C ALA A 29 -2.97 1.48 -11.82
N ARG A 30 -3.63 0.81 -10.87
CA ARG A 30 -5.08 0.94 -10.64
C ARG A 30 -5.47 2.25 -9.99
N ARG A 31 -4.54 2.93 -9.31
CA ARG A 31 -4.80 4.14 -8.51
C ARG A 31 -5.48 5.24 -9.32
N VAL A 32 -5.14 5.39 -10.60
CA VAL A 32 -5.75 6.39 -11.49
C VAL A 32 -7.26 6.14 -11.66
N ARG A 33 -7.65 4.89 -11.96
CA ARG A 33 -9.05 4.49 -12.09
C ARG A 33 -9.81 4.63 -10.77
N GLU A 34 -9.17 4.24 -9.67
CA GLU A 34 -9.76 4.34 -8.33
C GLU A 34 -9.99 5.79 -7.92
N ILE A 35 -9.03 6.69 -8.14
CA ILE A 35 -9.16 8.12 -7.84
C ILE A 35 -10.29 8.74 -8.67
N SER A 36 -10.33 8.48 -9.98
CA SER A 36 -11.41 8.99 -10.83
C SER A 36 -12.78 8.48 -10.39
N SER A 37 -12.89 7.19 -10.05
CA SER A 37 -14.14 6.63 -9.54
C SER A 37 -14.54 7.22 -8.20
N LYS A 38 -13.58 7.50 -7.30
CA LYS A 38 -13.85 8.14 -6.02
C LYS A 38 -14.33 9.57 -6.24
N ALA A 39 -13.63 10.37 -7.05
CA ALA A 39 -14.01 11.75 -7.34
C ALA A 39 -15.44 11.88 -7.91
N LYS A 40 -15.86 10.95 -8.78
CA LYS A 40 -17.23 10.94 -9.34
C LYS A 40 -18.32 10.56 -8.34
N LYS A 41 -17.99 9.71 -7.37
CA LYS A 41 -18.97 9.09 -6.45
C LYS A 41 -19.03 9.77 -5.09
N LEU A 42 -17.94 10.42 -4.68
CA LEU A 42 -17.87 11.15 -3.41
C LEU A 42 -18.85 12.31 -3.45
N ARG A 43 -19.84 12.30 -2.56
CA ARG A 43 -20.85 13.35 -2.39
C ARG A 43 -21.17 13.46 -0.91
N GLY A 44 -21.43 14.67 -0.41
CA GLY A 44 -21.89 14.89 0.97
C GLY A 44 -20.80 14.81 2.05
N ILE A 45 -19.53 14.98 1.67
CA ILE A 45 -18.49 15.55 2.55
C ILE A 45 -18.53 17.06 2.31
#